data_AF-A0A1Y3B0B2-F1
#
_entry.id   AF-A0A1Y3B0B2-F1
#
_cell.length_a   1.000
_cell.length_b   1.000
_cell.length_c   1.000
_cell.angle_alpha   90.00
_cell.angle_beta   90.00
_cell.angle_gamma   90.00
#
_symmetry.space_group_name_H-M   'P 1'
#
loop_
_entity.id
_entity.type
_entity.pdbx_description
1 polymer ?
#
loop_
_entity_poly.entity_id
_entity_poly.type
_entity_poly.pdbx_seq_one_letter_code
_entity_poly.pdbx_strand_id
1 'polypeptide(L)' 'MIKQSRYFRMTSDRECHTLRIYEAFTEDEGIYRCCIGRVSTSARLKVICK' A
#
# COMPACT_ATOMS: atom_id res chain seq x y z
N MET A 1 5.62 -8.77 -3.32
CA MET A 1 4.57 -8.08 -4.10
C MET A 1 3.25 -8.26 -3.36
N ILE A 2 2.47 -7.20 -3.16
CA ILE A 2 1.17 -7.30 -2.48
C ILE A 2 0.18 -8.01 -3.42
N LYS A 3 -0.65 -8.90 -2.90
CA LYS A 3 -1.66 -9.62 -3.69
C LYS A 3 -2.97 -8.84 -3.65
N GLN A 4 -3.62 -8.65 -4.80
CA GLN A 4 -4.96 -8.06 -4.82
C GLN A 4 -5.94 -8.93 -4.02
N SER A 5 -6.73 -8.28 -3.16
CA SER A 5 -7.72 -8.91 -2.30
C SER A 5 -8.80 -7.91 -1.87
N ARG A 6 -9.73 -8.34 -1.01
CA ARG A 6 -10.71 -7.44 -0.39
C ARG A 6 -10.07 -6.38 0.51
N TYR A 7 -8.92 -6.68 1.10
CA TYR A 7 -8.19 -5.80 2.02
C TYR A 7 -7.18 -4.91 1.30
N PHE A 8 -6.53 -5.44 0.26
CA PHE A 8 -5.52 -4.72 -0.51
C PHE A 8 -5.97 -4.56 -1.95
N ARG A 9 -6.32 -3.34 -2.34
CA ARG A 9 -6.61 -2.99 -3.74
C ARG A 9 -5.54 -2.08 -4.32
N MET A 10 -5.02 -2.48 -5.46
CA MET A 10 -4.13 -1.64 -6.27
C MET A 10 -4.87 -1.20 -7.53
N THR A 11 -4.87 0.10 -7.78
CA THR A 11 -5.43 0.70 -9.00
C THR A 11 -4.40 1.59 -9.65
N SER A 12 -4.41 1.62 -10.98
CA SER A 12 -3.55 2.47 -11.78
C SER A 12 -4.43 3.21 -12.77
N ASP A 13 -4.36 4.53 -12.78
CA ASP A 13 -4.90 5.36 -13.86
C ASP A 13 -3.74 5.92 -14.70
N ARG A 14 -3.97 6.95 -15.52
CA ARG A 14 -2.94 7.47 -16.45
C ARG A 14 -1.75 8.11 -15.73
N GLU A 15 -1.93 8.64 -14.52
CA GLU A 15 -0.89 9.43 -13.83
C GLU A 15 -0.65 8.94 -12.41
N CYS A 16 -1.59 8.22 -11.82
CA CYS A 16 -1.60 7.87 -10.41
C CYS A 16 -1.67 6.35 -10.21
N HIS A 17 -0.78 5.85 -9.34
CA HIS A 17 -0.83 4.50 -8.79
C HIS A 17 -1.25 4.54 -7.34
N THR A 18 -2.35 3.87 -7.00
CA THR A 18 -2.94 3.90 -5.65
C THR A 18 -2.96 2.50 -5.05
N LEU A 19 -2.46 2.38 -3.81
CA LEU A 19 -2.70 1.23 -2.93
C LEU A 19 -3.72 1.64 -1.87
N ARG A 20 -4.87 0.98 -1.83
CA ARG A 20 -5.87 1.10 -0.76
C ARG A 20 -5.80 -0.11 0.15
N ILE A 21 -5.67 0.15 1.45
CA ILE A 21 -5.65 -0.84 2.53
C ILE A 21 -6.94 -0.63 3.32
N TYR A 22 -7.84 -1.59 3.26
CA TYR A 22 -9.13 -1.61 3.95
C TYR A 22 -9.00 -2.42 5.22
N GLU A 23 -9.69 -1.99 6.30
CA GLU A 23 -9.66 -2.66 7.61
C GLU A 23 -8.22 -2.93 8.07
N ALA A 24 -7.40 -1.89 8.17
CA ALA A 24 -5.99 -2.06 8.54
C ALA A 24 -5.86 -2.54 10.00
N PHE A 25 -5.12 -3.63 10.19
CA PHE A 25 -4.77 -4.21 11.48
C PHE A 25 -3.31 -3.92 11.83
N THR A 26 -2.90 -4.19 13.07
CA THR A 26 -1.51 -3.98 13.54
C THR A 26 -0.48 -4.74 12.71
N GLU A 27 -0.86 -5.89 12.19
CA GLU A 27 -0.06 -6.77 11.34
C GLU A 27 0.21 -6.16 9.97
N ASP A 28 -0.59 -5.18 9.55
CA ASP A 28 -0.40 -4.45 8.30
C ASP A 28 0.61 -3.30 8.45
N GLU A 29 1.04 -2.96 9.67
CA GLU A 29 2.06 -1.94 9.89
C GLU A 29 3.37 -2.29 9.16
N GLY A 30 4.02 -1.28 8.59
CA GLY A 30 5.27 -1.49 7.89
C GLY A 30 5.61 -0.40 6.88
N ILE A 31 6.71 -0.61 6.15
CA ILE A 31 7.13 0.28 5.07
C ILE A 31 6.60 -0.26 3.74
N TYR A 32 5.69 0.50 3.14
CA TYR A 32 5.15 0.23 1.82
C TYR A 32 6.00 0.93 0.76
N ARG A 33 6.30 0.24 -0.32
CA ARG A 33 7.12 0.77 -1.42
C ARG A 33 6.36 0.66 -2.74
N CYS A 34 6.23 1.78 -3.44
CA CYS A 34 5.81 1.82 -4.83
C CYS A 34 7.05 1.82 -5.73
N CYS A 35 7.15 0.86 -6.66
CA CYS A 35 8.28 0.70 -7.56
C CYS A 35 7.81 0.76 -9.01
N ILE A 36 8.44 1.60 -9.83
CA ILE A 36 8.23 1.69 -11.28
C ILE A 36 9.60 1.64 -11.95
N GLY A 37 9.94 0.47 -12.51
CA GLY A 37 11.27 0.22 -13.07
C GLY A 37 12.37 0.40 -12.01
N ARG A 38 13.21 1.43 -12.19
CA ARG A 38 14.31 1.78 -11.25
C ARG A 38 13.94 2.87 -10.25
N VAL A 39 12.79 3.52 -10.41
CA VAL A 39 12.31 4.57 -9.51
C VAL A 39 11.44 3.95 -8.43
N SER A 40 11.61 4.38 -7.19
CA SER A 40 10.73 3.95 -6.10
C SER A 40 10.50 5.06 -5.09
N THR A 41 9.33 5.02 -4.47
CA THR A 41 9.00 5.83 -3.29
C THR A 41 8.50 4.91 -2.18
N SER A 42 8.68 5.30 -0.93
CA SER A 42 8.26 4.52 0.22
C SER A 42 7.66 5.38 1.32
N ALA A 43 6.66 4.84 1.99
CA ALA A 43 6.02 5.45 3.15
C ALA A 43 5.76 4.40 4.23
N ARG A 44 5.76 4.82 5.50
CA ARG A 44 5.45 3.94 6.62
C ARG A 44 3.97 4.03 6.98
N LEU A 45 3.28 2.89 7.00
CA LEU A 45 1.97 2.75 7.61
C LEU A 45 2.16 2.47 9.11
N LYS A 46 1.51 3.28 9.93
CA LYS A 46 1.37 3.07 11.37
C LYS A 46 -0.11 2.99 11.70
N VAL A 47 -0.53 1.91 12.34
CA VAL A 47 -1.90 1.63 12.76
C VAL A 47 -1.99 1.88 14.26
N ILE A 48 -2.66 2.97 14.63
CA ILE A 48 -2.83 3.33 16.03
C ILE A 48 -4.09 2.65 16.53
N CYS A 49 -3.93 1.57 17.30
CA CYS A 49 -5.01 1.00 18.10
C CYS A 49 -5.47 2.04 19.12
N LYS A 50 -6.77 2.28 19.20
CA LYS A 50 -7.41 3.04 20.28
C LYS A 50 -7.91 2.09 21.35
#